data_AF-A0AAW1HRC3-F1
#
_entry.id   AF-A0AAW1HRC3-F1
#
_cell.length_a   1.000
_cell.length_b   1.000
_cell.length_c   1.000
_cell.angle_alpha   90.00
_cell.angle_beta   90.00
_cell.angle_gamma   90.00
#
_symmetry.space_group_name_H-M   'P 1'
#
loop_
_entity.id
_entity.type
_entity.pdbx_description
1 polymer ?
#
loop_
_entity_poly.entity_id
_entity_poly.type
_entity_poly.pdbx_seq_one_letter_code
_entity_poly.pdbx_strand_id
1 'polypeptide(L)'
;MWLDNPKQQLTVEQAIEDMEAPYNSDEPLVRRVHAFLERNGFINFGVFKRIKPLPSKKFGKVIVIGAGIAGLAAAQQLQQFGLEVIVLEARDRVGGRIATFRKGNYIADLGAMVVTGLGGNPVTTLSKQIDMELHRIRQKCPLYQSSGATVDKDKDEMVEREFNRLLEATSYLSHQLDFNYAGNKPVSLGQALEWVIKLQEKHVKEKQIQHLKAVIALQEKLKVNQKQLVSIKEHMADTHEKIKEWENVEKRDIQLEFAYRSALRDLNSCAKEWDMLQEQSQEIEEKLKELEGSPPSDVYLSSKDRQILDWHFANLEFANATPLSTLSLKHWDQDDDFEFTGNHLTDYASPVRVYRGEENIIYYPAW
;
A
#
# COMPACT_ATOMS: atom_id res chain seq x y z
N MET A 1 2.53 8.53 -37.12
CA MET A 1 1.63 9.34 -37.98
C MET A 1 0.59 10.11 -37.16
N TRP A 2 -0.53 9.51 -36.72
CA TRP A 2 -1.62 10.26 -36.04
C TRP A 2 -1.16 10.94 -34.74
N LEU A 3 -0.45 10.22 -33.86
CA LEU A 3 -0.01 10.76 -32.56
C LEU A 3 1.04 11.88 -32.68
N ASP A 4 1.70 11.99 -33.84
CA ASP A 4 2.71 13.02 -34.12
C ASP A 4 2.02 14.36 -34.46
N ASN A 5 0.91 14.32 -35.20
CA ASN A 5 0.10 15.49 -35.52
C ASN A 5 -1.41 15.23 -35.31
N PRO A 6 -1.88 15.16 -34.05
CA PRO A 6 -3.28 14.85 -33.75
C PRO A 6 -4.23 16.03 -34.00
N LYS A 7 -3.73 17.19 -34.43
CA LYS A 7 -4.54 18.38 -34.74
C LYS A 7 -5.16 18.33 -36.14
N GLN A 8 -4.82 17.35 -36.97
CA GLN A 8 -5.31 17.22 -38.34
C GLN A 8 -5.66 15.77 -38.65
N GLN A 9 -6.75 15.55 -39.39
CA GLN A 9 -7.19 14.22 -39.81
C GLN A 9 -6.08 13.49 -40.58
N LEU A 10 -5.75 12.27 -40.14
CA LEU A 10 -4.92 11.34 -40.91
C LEU A 10 -5.79 10.62 -41.93
N THR A 11 -5.69 11.00 -43.20
CA THR A 11 -6.39 10.30 -44.29
C THR A 11 -5.63 9.03 -44.69
N VAL A 12 -6.35 8.10 -45.32
CA VAL A 12 -5.74 6.87 -45.81
C VAL A 12 -4.74 7.13 -46.94
N GLU A 13 -5.00 8.15 -47.79
CA GLU A 13 -4.08 8.54 -48.86
C GLU A 13 -2.76 9.07 -48.29
N GLN A 14 -2.82 9.95 -47.29
CA GLN A 14 -1.64 10.44 -46.56
C GLN A 14 -0.88 9.27 -45.89
N ALA A 15 -1.61 8.34 -45.27
CA ALA A 15 -1.00 7.20 -44.59
C ALA A 15 -0.28 6.25 -45.56
N ILE A 16 -0.75 6.11 -46.80
CA ILE A 16 -0.09 5.33 -47.85
C ILE A 16 1.15 6.06 -48.37
N GLU A 17 1.04 7.37 -48.60
CA GLU A 17 2.13 8.22 -49.11
C GLU A 17 3.30 8.30 -48.13
N ASP A 18 3.03 8.46 -46.83
CA ASP A 18 4.04 8.58 -45.79
C ASP A 18 4.67 7.21 -45.40
N MET A 19 4.20 6.10 -45.97
CA MET A 19 4.67 4.75 -45.65
C MET A 19 5.76 4.28 -46.61
N GLU A 20 6.83 3.72 -46.06
CA GLU A 20 7.97 3.22 -46.85
C GLU A 20 7.72 1.82 -47.43
N ALA A 21 8.43 1.50 -48.51
CA ALA A 21 8.48 0.14 -49.04
C ALA A 21 9.20 -0.81 -48.06
N PRO A 22 8.76 -2.08 -47.92
CA PRO A 22 7.71 -2.74 -48.70
C PRO A 22 6.29 -2.57 -48.12
N TYR A 23 6.11 -1.85 -47.02
CA TYR A 23 4.84 -1.81 -46.28
C TYR A 23 3.72 -1.08 -47.03
N ASN A 24 4.06 -0.13 -47.89
CA ASN A 24 3.12 0.59 -48.75
C ASN A 24 2.68 -0.20 -50.02
N SER A 25 3.23 -1.40 -50.26
CA SER A 25 2.96 -2.16 -51.48
C SER A 25 1.59 -2.85 -51.51
N ASP A 26 1.04 -3.24 -50.35
CA ASP A 26 -0.31 -3.82 -50.21
C ASP A 26 -1.32 -2.74 -49.78
N GLU A 27 -1.73 -1.92 -50.75
CA GLU A 27 -2.67 -0.83 -50.51
C GLU A 27 -4.03 -1.30 -49.92
N PRO A 28 -4.65 -2.41 -50.37
CA PRO A 28 -5.86 -2.95 -49.74
C PRO A 28 -5.68 -3.26 -48.25
N LEU A 29 -4.53 -3.81 -47.83
CA LEU A 29 -4.25 -4.06 -46.41
C LEU A 29 -4.15 -2.74 -45.64
N VAL A 30 -3.39 -1.77 -46.14
CA VAL A 30 -3.25 -0.44 -45.50
C VAL A 30 -4.62 0.23 -45.34
N ARG A 31 -5.47 0.18 -46.36
CA ARG A 31 -6.85 0.71 -46.30
C ARG A 31 -7.70 0.04 -45.22
N ARG A 32 -7.58 -1.29 -45.06
CA ARG A 32 -8.31 -2.04 -44.02
C ARG A 32 -7.82 -1.69 -42.62
N VAL A 33 -6.50 -1.58 -42.43
CA VAL A 33 -5.90 -1.20 -41.14
C VAL A 33 -6.30 0.23 -40.78
N HIS A 34 -6.19 1.18 -41.71
CA HIS A 34 -6.61 2.57 -41.49
C HIS A 34 -8.09 2.65 -41.10
N ALA A 35 -8.97 2.00 -41.86
CA ALA A 35 -10.41 1.97 -41.56
C ALA A 35 -10.72 1.31 -40.20
N PHE A 36 -9.99 0.26 -39.81
CA PHE A 36 -10.11 -0.36 -38.49
C PHE A 36 -9.71 0.62 -37.37
N LEU A 37 -8.57 1.28 -37.50
CA LEU A 37 -8.08 2.23 -36.50
C LEU A 37 -9.01 3.43 -36.35
N GLU A 38 -9.50 3.98 -37.47
CA GLU A 38 -10.45 5.10 -37.47
C GLU A 38 -11.80 4.69 -36.88
N ARG A 39 -12.33 3.53 -37.27
CA ARG A 39 -13.63 3.03 -36.78
C ARG A 39 -13.64 2.80 -35.27
N ASN A 40 -12.54 2.30 -34.72
CA ASN A 40 -12.41 1.99 -33.29
C ASN A 40 -11.85 3.16 -32.46
N GLY A 41 -11.60 4.33 -33.06
CA GLY A 41 -11.15 5.52 -32.34
C GLY A 41 -9.68 5.48 -31.88
N PHE A 42 -8.83 4.68 -32.53
CA PHE A 42 -7.38 4.70 -32.29
C PHE A 42 -6.68 5.87 -33.01
N ILE A 43 -7.25 6.32 -34.12
CA ILE A 43 -6.85 7.53 -34.86
C ILE A 43 -8.06 8.39 -35.15
N ASN A 44 -7.86 9.65 -35.54
CA ASN A 44 -8.93 10.57 -35.94
C ASN A 44 -10.04 10.68 -34.88
N PHE A 45 -9.66 10.75 -33.60
CA PHE A 45 -10.59 10.99 -32.49
C PHE A 45 -10.32 12.35 -31.84
N GLY A 46 -11.30 12.86 -31.10
CA GLY A 46 -11.20 14.15 -30.42
C GLY A 46 -11.36 15.33 -31.38
N VAL A 47 -10.64 16.42 -31.12
CA VAL A 47 -10.80 17.71 -31.83
C VAL A 47 -9.65 17.90 -32.82
N PHE A 48 -9.94 17.78 -34.12
CA PHE A 48 -8.95 17.93 -35.18
C PHE A 48 -9.53 18.59 -36.42
N LYS A 49 -8.66 19.25 -37.19
CA LYS A 49 -9.00 19.80 -38.51
C LYS A 49 -9.26 18.67 -39.49
N ARG A 50 -10.48 18.63 -40.01
CA ARG A 50 -10.91 17.63 -40.98
C ARG A 50 -10.45 18.01 -42.39
N ILE A 51 -9.92 17.04 -43.14
CA ILE A 51 -9.48 17.22 -44.53
C ILE A 51 -10.63 16.86 -45.48
N LYS A 52 -11.30 15.73 -45.25
CA LYS A 52 -12.44 15.27 -46.05
C LYS A 52 -13.75 15.76 -45.43
N PRO A 53 -14.59 16.54 -46.12
CA PRO A 53 -15.83 17.06 -45.55
C PRO A 53 -16.74 15.92 -45.08
N LEU A 54 -17.61 16.23 -44.12
CA LEU A 54 -18.59 15.25 -43.66
C LEU A 54 -19.51 14.82 -44.81
N PRO A 55 -19.95 13.55 -44.84
CA PRO A 55 -20.94 13.11 -45.81
C PRO A 55 -22.19 13.99 -45.74
N SER A 56 -22.63 14.53 -46.87
CA SER A 56 -23.81 15.40 -46.95
C SER A 56 -25.10 14.66 -46.59
N LYS A 57 -25.19 13.38 -46.97
CA LYS A 57 -26.29 12.49 -46.62
C LYS A 57 -25.94 11.75 -45.32
N LYS A 58 -26.76 11.97 -44.30
CA LYS A 58 -26.65 11.23 -43.04
C LYS A 58 -27.35 9.88 -43.14
N PHE A 59 -26.77 8.85 -42.53
CA PHE A 59 -27.31 7.49 -42.55
C PHE A 59 -27.63 7.03 -41.12
N GLY A 60 -28.91 7.02 -40.78
CA GLY A 60 -29.38 6.62 -39.45
C GLY A 60 -29.35 7.76 -38.42
N LYS A 61 -30.17 7.60 -37.38
CA LYS A 61 -30.36 8.57 -36.30
C LYS A 61 -30.08 7.93 -34.95
N VAL A 62 -29.26 8.57 -34.14
CA VAL A 62 -28.86 8.11 -32.80
C VAL A 62 -29.16 9.20 -31.78
N ILE A 63 -29.75 8.81 -30.66
CA ILE A 63 -29.92 9.67 -29.49
C ILE A 63 -28.92 9.21 -28.43
N VAL A 64 -28.10 10.15 -27.94
CA VAL A 64 -27.17 9.95 -26.83
C VAL A 64 -27.74 10.63 -25.60
N ILE A 65 -27.93 9.87 -24.51
CA ILE A 65 -28.43 10.41 -23.24
C ILE A 65 -27.23 10.73 -22.35
N GLY A 66 -27.06 12.02 -22.02
CA GLY A 66 -25.98 12.57 -21.23
C GLY A 66 -24.86 13.18 -22.07
N ALA A 67 -24.55 14.45 -21.82
CA ALA A 67 -23.43 15.21 -22.41
C ALA A 67 -22.19 15.24 -21.48
N GLY A 68 -21.92 14.13 -20.79
CA GLY A 68 -20.61 13.89 -20.16
C GLY A 68 -19.56 13.48 -21.19
N ILE A 69 -18.29 13.34 -20.76
CA ILE A 69 -17.17 13.05 -21.69
C ILE A 69 -17.40 11.80 -22.56
N ALA A 70 -17.96 10.73 -21.99
CA ALA A 70 -18.28 9.51 -22.74
C ALA A 70 -19.34 9.75 -23.83
N GLY A 71 -20.41 10.48 -23.51
CA GLY A 71 -21.48 10.80 -24.45
C GLY A 71 -21.01 11.76 -25.55
N LEU A 72 -20.22 12.78 -25.20
CA LEU A 72 -19.64 13.71 -26.16
C LEU A 72 -18.65 13.03 -27.11
N ALA A 73 -17.77 12.18 -26.61
CA ALA A 73 -16.83 11.42 -27.44
C ALA A 73 -17.55 10.49 -28.42
N ALA A 74 -18.56 9.75 -27.95
CA ALA A 74 -19.38 8.89 -28.81
C ALA A 74 -20.16 9.70 -29.86
N ALA A 75 -20.78 10.81 -29.46
CA ALA A 75 -21.54 11.66 -30.37
C ALA A 75 -20.64 12.27 -31.47
N GLN A 76 -19.44 12.69 -31.09
CA GLN A 76 -18.45 13.20 -32.04
C GLN A 76 -18.04 12.13 -33.05
N GLN A 77 -17.67 10.92 -32.61
CA GLN A 77 -17.29 9.82 -33.51
C GLN A 77 -18.45 9.40 -34.44
N LEU A 78 -19.67 9.27 -33.92
CA LEU A 78 -20.84 8.89 -34.73
C LEU A 78 -21.17 9.95 -35.78
N GLN A 79 -21.08 11.24 -35.41
CA GLN A 79 -21.24 12.32 -36.38
C GLN A 79 -20.15 12.26 -37.47
N GLN A 80 -18.91 11.96 -37.09
CA GLN A 80 -17.79 11.79 -38.02
C GLN A 80 -17.99 10.64 -39.00
N PHE A 81 -18.70 9.59 -38.61
CA PHE A 81 -19.11 8.48 -39.47
C PHE A 81 -20.35 8.78 -40.32
N GLY A 82 -20.89 9.99 -40.24
CA GLY A 82 -22.02 10.43 -41.07
C GLY A 82 -23.39 10.09 -40.52
N LEU A 83 -23.54 9.84 -39.22
CA LEU A 83 -24.85 9.66 -38.59
C LEU A 83 -25.48 10.99 -38.16
N GLU A 84 -26.80 11.03 -38.05
CA GLU A 84 -27.50 12.10 -37.33
C GLU A 84 -27.50 11.80 -35.83
N VAL A 85 -26.85 12.65 -35.04
CA VAL A 85 -26.73 12.46 -33.59
C VAL A 85 -27.42 13.60 -32.85
N ILE A 86 -28.26 13.25 -31.88
CA ILE A 86 -28.89 14.18 -30.94
C ILE A 86 -28.40 13.83 -29.54
N VAL A 87 -27.87 14.80 -28.80
CA VAL A 87 -27.44 14.62 -27.41
C VAL A 87 -28.48 15.28 -26.50
N LEU A 88 -28.98 14.53 -25.51
CA LEU A 88 -29.92 15.02 -24.50
C LEU A 88 -29.21 15.10 -23.15
N GLU A 89 -29.06 16.29 -22.59
CA GLU A 89 -28.45 16.53 -21.28
C GLU A 89 -29.50 17.08 -20.32
N ALA A 90 -29.51 16.57 -19.10
CA ALA A 90 -30.45 16.98 -18.07
C ALA A 90 -30.06 18.29 -17.40
N ARG A 91 -28.76 18.58 -17.35
CA ARG A 91 -28.19 19.81 -16.79
C ARG A 91 -28.22 20.95 -17.82
N ASP A 92 -28.02 22.15 -17.31
CA ASP A 92 -27.80 23.39 -18.07
C ASP A 92 -26.37 23.52 -18.63
N ARG A 93 -25.53 22.49 -18.46
CA ARG A 93 -24.14 22.44 -18.92
C ARG A 93 -23.75 21.04 -19.38
N VAL A 94 -22.73 20.99 -20.24
CA VAL A 94 -22.05 19.75 -20.60
C VAL A 94 -20.99 19.36 -19.56
N GLY A 95 -20.29 18.24 -19.79
CA GLY A 95 -19.16 17.77 -18.97
C GLY A 95 -19.56 16.77 -17.88
N GLY A 96 -20.81 16.81 -17.41
CA GLY A 96 -21.32 15.87 -16.39
C GLY A 96 -20.53 15.98 -15.09
N ARG A 97 -19.80 14.91 -14.73
CA ARG A 97 -18.91 14.85 -13.55
C ARG A 97 -17.61 15.65 -13.70
N ILE A 98 -17.27 16.09 -14.90
CA ILE A 98 -16.23 17.10 -15.12
C ILE A 98 -16.91 18.45 -14.95
N ALA A 99 -16.65 19.12 -13.83
CA ALA A 99 -17.39 20.30 -13.41
C ALA A 99 -16.46 21.32 -12.76
N THR A 100 -16.42 22.51 -13.34
CA THR A 100 -15.52 23.59 -12.91
C THR A 100 -16.32 24.75 -12.38
N PHE A 101 -16.02 25.17 -11.16
CA PHE A 101 -16.47 26.43 -10.58
C PHE A 101 -15.63 27.58 -11.13
N ARG A 102 -16.30 28.64 -11.60
CA ARG A 102 -15.66 29.85 -12.10
C ARG A 102 -16.36 31.07 -11.52
N LYS A 103 -15.60 31.97 -10.86
CA LYS A 103 -16.09 33.25 -10.36
C LYS A 103 -14.98 34.30 -10.40
N GLY A 104 -15.09 35.28 -11.28
CA GLY A 104 -13.99 36.21 -11.55
C GLY A 104 -12.75 35.44 -12.04
N ASN A 105 -11.61 35.67 -11.39
CA ASN A 105 -10.36 34.96 -11.70
C ASN A 105 -10.22 33.63 -10.94
N TYR A 106 -11.19 33.27 -10.08
CA TYR A 106 -11.15 32.00 -9.34
C TYR A 106 -11.68 30.86 -10.20
N ILE A 107 -10.88 29.82 -10.32
CA ILE A 107 -11.17 28.58 -11.05
C ILE A 107 -10.87 27.42 -10.10
N ALA A 108 -11.83 26.52 -9.91
CA ALA A 108 -11.65 25.33 -9.10
C ALA A 108 -12.49 24.17 -9.67
N ASP A 109 -11.91 22.99 -9.79
CA ASP A 109 -12.65 21.80 -10.20
C ASP A 109 -13.35 21.16 -9.02
N LEU A 110 -14.64 20.88 -9.20
CA LEU A 110 -15.50 20.18 -8.23
C LEU A 110 -15.61 18.68 -8.55
N GLY A 111 -14.98 18.24 -9.64
CA GLY A 111 -15.03 16.88 -10.15
C GLY A 111 -13.64 16.39 -10.55
N ALA A 112 -13.52 15.86 -11.77
CA ALA A 112 -12.23 15.42 -12.28
C ALA A 112 -11.24 16.59 -12.38
N MET A 113 -10.08 16.47 -11.72
CA MET A 113 -9.04 17.50 -11.64
C MET A 113 -7.62 16.98 -11.88
N VAL A 114 -7.45 15.65 -11.96
CA VAL A 114 -6.17 14.97 -12.14
C VAL A 114 -6.16 14.18 -13.44
N VAL A 115 -5.10 14.31 -14.22
CA VAL A 115 -4.74 13.42 -15.32
C VAL A 115 -3.71 12.43 -14.79
N THR A 116 -4.07 11.15 -14.73
CA THR A 116 -3.22 10.08 -14.20
C THR A 116 -2.22 9.62 -15.27
N GLY A 117 -1.02 10.21 -15.29
CA GLY A 117 0.01 9.84 -16.27
C GLY A 117 -0.34 10.22 -17.71
N LEU A 118 0.67 10.25 -18.58
CA LEU A 118 0.49 10.58 -20.01
C LEU A 118 0.90 9.43 -20.93
N GLY A 119 1.70 8.48 -20.45
CA GLY A 119 2.13 7.33 -21.25
C GLY A 119 0.97 6.35 -21.42
N GLY A 120 0.47 6.24 -22.66
CA GLY A 120 -0.69 5.39 -23.00
C GLY A 120 -2.06 6.07 -22.79
N ASN A 121 -2.10 7.25 -22.17
CA ASN A 121 -3.35 7.92 -21.85
C ASN A 121 -3.90 8.69 -23.08
N PRO A 122 -5.17 8.47 -23.51
CA PRO A 122 -5.77 9.21 -24.62
C PRO A 122 -5.90 10.72 -24.36
N VAL A 123 -5.90 11.15 -23.10
CA VAL A 123 -5.89 12.57 -22.72
C VAL A 123 -4.62 13.27 -23.21
N THR A 124 -3.52 12.56 -23.42
CA THR A 124 -2.29 13.11 -24.02
C THR A 124 -2.52 13.61 -25.46
N THR A 125 -3.37 12.92 -26.22
CA THR A 125 -3.76 13.36 -27.56
C THR A 125 -4.69 14.57 -27.47
N LEU A 126 -5.67 14.52 -26.57
CA LEU A 126 -6.63 15.61 -26.36
C LEU A 126 -5.94 16.89 -25.88
N SER A 127 -4.97 16.80 -24.97
CA SER A 127 -4.25 17.96 -24.42
C SER A 127 -3.52 18.74 -25.52
N LYS A 128 -2.94 18.03 -26.50
CA LYS A 128 -2.35 18.64 -27.69
C LYS A 128 -3.40 19.30 -28.58
N GLN A 129 -4.59 18.72 -28.70
CA GLN A 129 -5.67 19.21 -29.58
C GLN A 129 -6.34 20.48 -29.05
N ILE A 130 -6.57 20.56 -27.75
CA ILE A 130 -7.33 21.66 -27.10
C ILE A 130 -6.46 22.59 -26.25
N ASP A 131 -5.14 22.48 -26.36
CA ASP A 131 -4.15 23.36 -25.71
C ASP A 131 -4.35 23.44 -24.20
N MET A 132 -4.38 22.26 -23.54
CA MET A 132 -4.47 22.15 -22.09
C MET A 132 -3.15 22.52 -21.43
N GLU A 133 -3.22 23.31 -20.36
CA GLU A 133 -2.06 23.68 -19.55
C GLU A 133 -1.88 22.68 -18.41
N LEU A 134 -1.11 21.61 -18.67
CA LEU A 134 -0.90 20.55 -17.69
C LEU A 134 0.31 20.84 -16.79
N HIS A 135 0.08 20.79 -15.48
CA HIS A 135 1.10 21.02 -14.46
C HIS A 135 1.31 19.79 -13.59
N ARG A 136 2.57 19.43 -13.38
CA ARG A 136 2.95 18.30 -12.52
C ARG A 136 2.53 18.54 -11.07
N ILE A 137 1.89 17.54 -10.47
CA ILE A 137 1.59 17.52 -9.04
C ILE A 137 2.86 17.09 -8.27
N ARG A 138 3.25 17.86 -7.25
CA ARG A 138 4.38 17.49 -6.37
C ARG A 138 3.87 16.51 -5.32
N GLN A 139 4.54 15.37 -5.18
CA GLN A 139 4.12 14.30 -4.26
C GLN A 139 4.41 14.58 -2.78
N LYS A 140 5.18 15.63 -2.45
CA LYS A 140 5.48 15.96 -1.06
C LYS A 140 4.21 16.42 -0.35
N CYS A 141 3.73 15.63 0.61
CA CYS A 141 2.53 15.88 1.39
C CYS A 141 2.85 15.82 2.90
N PRO A 142 3.22 16.94 3.56
CA PRO A 142 3.47 16.92 5.00
C PRO A 142 2.16 16.72 5.79
N LEU A 143 2.17 15.79 6.74
CA LEU A 143 1.04 15.51 7.62
C LEU A 143 1.04 16.43 8.85
N TYR A 144 -0.15 16.85 9.26
CA TYR A 144 -0.37 17.65 10.46
C TYR A 144 -1.31 16.91 11.42
N GLN A 145 -0.92 16.85 12.69
CA GLN A 145 -1.75 16.30 13.76
C GLN A 145 -2.93 17.21 14.06
N SER A 146 -3.91 16.71 14.82
CA SER A 146 -5.06 17.50 15.29
C SER A 146 -4.67 18.71 16.15
N SER A 147 -3.47 18.71 16.72
CA SER A 147 -2.89 19.86 17.43
C SER A 147 -2.39 20.98 16.52
N GLY A 148 -2.29 20.73 15.21
CA GLY A 148 -1.67 21.61 14.23
C GLY A 148 -0.14 21.44 14.10
N ALA A 149 0.48 20.57 14.91
CA ALA A 149 1.90 20.24 14.78
C ALA A 149 2.15 19.30 13.59
N THR A 150 3.30 19.44 12.93
CA THR A 150 3.72 18.51 11.88
C THR A 150 4.04 17.13 12.45
N VAL A 151 3.75 16.07 11.71
CA VAL A 151 4.22 14.72 12.01
C VAL A 151 5.72 14.64 11.71
N ASP A 152 6.48 14.03 12.61
CA ASP A 152 7.91 13.79 12.41
C ASP A 152 8.15 12.88 11.21
N LYS A 153 9.17 13.20 10.41
CA LYS A 153 9.46 12.48 9.17
C LYS A 153 9.66 10.98 9.38
N ASP A 154 10.40 10.59 10.41
CA ASP A 154 10.65 9.17 10.71
C ASP A 154 9.37 8.41 11.06
N LYS A 155 8.40 9.10 11.69
CA LYS A 155 7.09 8.54 12.02
C LYS A 155 6.20 8.43 10.78
N ASP A 156 6.20 9.45 9.93
CA ASP A 156 5.51 9.45 8.64
C ASP A 156 5.97 8.25 7.79
N GLU A 157 7.28 8.12 7.56
CA GLU A 157 7.87 7.02 6.78
C GLU A 157 7.68 5.64 7.44
N MET A 158 7.67 5.56 8.78
CA MET A 158 7.40 4.30 9.49
C MET A 158 5.96 3.84 9.27
N VAL A 159 5.00 4.74 9.43
CA VAL A 159 3.57 4.39 9.31
C VAL A 159 3.18 4.14 7.86
N GLU A 160 3.71 4.91 6.91
CA GLU A 160 3.50 4.67 5.47
C GLU A 160 4.00 3.27 5.06
N ARG A 161 5.20 2.88 5.51
CA ARG A 161 5.73 1.53 5.26
C ARG A 161 4.85 0.44 5.86
N GLU A 162 4.32 0.66 7.07
CA GLU A 162 3.43 -0.32 7.69
C GLU A 162 2.06 -0.38 7.00
N PHE A 163 1.53 0.75 6.53
CA PHE A 163 0.33 0.79 5.69
C PHE A 163 0.48 -0.07 4.43
N ASN A 164 1.59 0.08 3.70
CA ASN A 164 1.86 -0.72 2.51
C ASN A 164 2.01 -2.22 2.83
N ARG A 165 2.69 -2.56 3.94
CA ARG A 165 2.79 -3.96 4.43
C ARG A 165 1.44 -4.55 4.78
N LEU A 166 0.52 -3.76 5.35
CA LEU A 166 -0.85 -4.20 5.63
C LEU A 166 -1.61 -4.50 4.33
N LEU A 167 -1.49 -3.67 3.30
CA LEU A 167 -2.09 -3.95 1.99
C LEU A 167 -1.54 -5.23 1.36
N GLU A 168 -0.21 -5.41 1.34
CA GLU A 168 0.42 -6.65 0.88
C GLU A 168 -0.09 -7.87 1.65
N ALA A 169 -0.24 -7.77 2.97
CA ALA A 169 -0.79 -8.84 3.79
C ALA A 169 -2.26 -9.15 3.45
N THR A 170 -3.08 -8.15 3.13
CA THR A 170 -4.45 -8.39 2.65
C THR A 170 -4.49 -9.04 1.28
N SER A 171 -3.57 -8.68 0.38
CA SER A 171 -3.42 -9.37 -0.91
C SER A 171 -2.99 -10.83 -0.72
N TYR A 172 -2.06 -11.09 0.22
CA TYR A 172 -1.69 -12.45 0.61
C TYR A 172 -2.88 -13.25 1.15
N LEU A 173 -3.67 -12.67 2.07
CA LEU A 173 -4.90 -13.29 2.58
C LEU A 173 -5.86 -13.67 1.44
N SER A 174 -6.07 -12.74 0.50
CA SER A 174 -6.98 -12.91 -0.64
C SER A 174 -6.52 -13.99 -1.61
N HIS A 175 -5.26 -13.93 -2.05
CA HIS A 175 -4.76 -14.72 -3.18
C HIS A 175 -4.10 -16.04 -2.76
N GLN A 176 -3.45 -16.09 -1.59
CA GLN A 176 -2.72 -17.27 -1.14
C GLN A 176 -3.54 -18.13 -0.19
N LEU A 177 -4.35 -17.52 0.67
CA LEU A 177 -5.21 -18.25 1.62
C LEU A 177 -6.67 -18.39 1.16
N ASP A 178 -7.00 -17.83 -0.02
CA ASP A 178 -8.37 -17.75 -0.57
C ASP A 178 -9.40 -17.21 0.43
N PHE A 179 -8.98 -16.24 1.26
CA PHE A 179 -9.79 -15.71 2.34
C PHE A 179 -10.75 -14.61 1.87
N ASN A 180 -11.59 -14.97 0.90
CA ASN A 180 -12.47 -14.05 0.18
C ASN A 180 -13.92 -14.05 0.70
N TYR A 181 -14.29 -15.01 1.55
CA TYR A 181 -15.62 -15.16 2.12
C TYR A 181 -15.56 -15.45 3.62
N ALA A 182 -16.41 -14.77 4.38
CA ALA A 182 -16.65 -15.04 5.80
C ALA A 182 -18.08 -15.54 5.98
N GLY A 183 -18.23 -16.86 6.11
CA GLY A 183 -19.52 -17.52 5.94
C GLY A 183 -20.02 -17.34 4.50
N ASN A 184 -21.23 -16.82 4.34
CA ASN A 184 -21.84 -16.59 3.02
C ASN A 184 -21.69 -15.15 2.50
N LYS A 185 -20.86 -14.32 3.13
CA LYS A 185 -20.67 -12.92 2.74
C LYS A 185 -19.26 -12.70 2.18
N PRO A 186 -19.11 -11.95 1.07
CA PRO A 186 -17.80 -11.57 0.58
C PRO A 186 -17.10 -10.69 1.61
N VAL A 187 -15.79 -10.88 1.74
CA VAL A 187 -14.92 -10.09 2.61
C VAL A 187 -14.60 -8.76 1.93
N SER A 188 -14.70 -7.67 2.70
CA SER A 188 -14.25 -6.35 2.25
C SER A 188 -12.79 -6.11 2.59
N LEU A 189 -12.14 -5.20 1.86
CA LEU A 189 -10.77 -4.76 2.17
C LEU A 189 -10.66 -4.24 3.61
N GLY A 190 -11.63 -3.45 4.07
CA GLY A 190 -11.65 -2.94 5.44
C GLY A 190 -11.70 -4.03 6.52
N GLN A 191 -12.48 -5.10 6.30
CA GLN A 191 -12.51 -6.25 7.21
C GLN A 191 -11.18 -6.99 7.23
N ALA A 192 -10.58 -7.20 6.05
CA ALA A 192 -9.28 -7.86 5.95
C ALA A 192 -8.19 -7.07 6.69
N LEU A 193 -8.12 -5.76 6.49
CA LEU A 193 -7.19 -4.87 7.19
C LEU A 193 -7.36 -4.95 8.71
N GLU A 194 -8.60 -4.92 9.21
CA GLU A 194 -8.87 -5.03 10.64
C GLU A 194 -8.38 -6.37 11.21
N TRP A 195 -8.60 -7.47 10.48
CA TRP A 195 -8.13 -8.79 10.91
C TRP A 195 -6.61 -8.92 10.87
N VAL A 196 -5.94 -8.38 9.83
CA VAL A 196 -4.47 -8.35 9.79
C VAL A 196 -3.91 -7.58 10.99
N ILE A 197 -4.46 -6.40 11.29
CA ILE A 197 -4.03 -5.58 12.44
C ILE A 197 -4.20 -6.36 13.74
N LYS A 198 -5.37 -7.01 13.95
CA LYS A 198 -5.61 -7.85 15.14
C LYS A 198 -4.62 -9.02 15.24
N LEU A 199 -4.23 -9.62 14.11
CA LEU A 199 -3.22 -10.67 14.09
C LEU A 199 -1.83 -10.13 14.46
N GLN A 200 -1.46 -8.91 14.03
CA GLN A 200 -0.21 -8.27 14.45
C GLN A 200 -0.21 -7.95 15.94
N GLU A 201 -1.30 -7.38 16.47
CA GLU A 201 -1.46 -7.14 17.91
C GLU A 201 -1.37 -8.42 18.73
N LYS A 202 -2.00 -9.50 18.26
CA LYS A 202 -1.90 -10.82 18.87
C LYS A 202 -0.45 -11.32 18.89
N HIS A 203 0.28 -11.18 17.79
CA HIS A 203 1.68 -11.61 17.66
C HIS A 203 2.60 -10.85 18.63
N VAL A 204 2.39 -9.55 18.83
CA VAL A 204 3.12 -8.77 19.84
C VAL A 204 2.91 -9.36 21.24
N LYS A 205 1.66 -9.67 21.60
CA LYS A 205 1.35 -10.30 22.90
C LYS A 205 1.95 -11.69 23.04
N GLU A 206 1.93 -12.49 21.97
CA GLU A 206 2.55 -13.82 21.97
C GLU A 206 4.06 -13.75 22.21
N LYS A 207 4.75 -12.79 21.59
CA LYS A 207 6.18 -12.53 21.85
C LYS A 207 6.45 -12.12 23.29
N GLN A 208 5.63 -11.23 23.86
CA GLN A 208 5.73 -10.83 25.27
C GLN A 208 5.57 -12.04 26.20
N ILE A 209 4.57 -12.90 25.94
CA ILE A 209 4.35 -14.11 26.73
C ILE A 209 5.54 -15.08 26.59
N GLN A 210 6.07 -15.28 25.39
CA GLN A 210 7.23 -16.13 25.15
C GLN A 210 8.47 -15.61 25.90
N HIS A 211 8.69 -14.29 25.86
CA HIS A 211 9.78 -13.63 26.58
C HIS A 211 9.65 -13.84 28.10
N LEU A 212 8.49 -13.55 28.68
CA LEU A 212 8.25 -13.75 30.12
C LEU A 212 8.36 -15.22 30.53
N LYS A 213 7.91 -16.15 29.69
CA LYS A 213 8.09 -17.60 29.94
C LYS A 213 9.57 -17.99 29.97
N ALA A 214 10.40 -17.41 29.10
CA ALA A 214 11.85 -17.66 29.11
C ALA A 214 12.49 -17.13 30.42
N VAL A 215 12.10 -15.94 30.86
CA VAL A 215 12.53 -15.35 32.14
C VAL A 215 12.13 -16.24 33.32
N ILE A 216 10.86 -16.65 33.40
CA ILE A 216 10.37 -17.54 34.47
C ILE A 216 11.12 -18.88 34.46
N ALA A 217 11.39 -19.44 33.28
CA ALA A 217 12.13 -20.70 33.16
C ALA A 217 13.56 -20.58 33.70
N LEU A 218 14.25 -19.45 33.46
CA LEU A 218 15.57 -19.18 34.05
C LEU A 218 15.49 -18.93 35.55
N GLN A 219 14.49 -18.17 36.02
CA GLN A 219 14.30 -17.92 37.46
C GLN A 219 14.00 -19.21 38.24
N GLU A 220 13.20 -20.12 37.69
CA GLU A 220 12.96 -21.42 38.34
C GLU A 220 14.23 -22.30 38.33
N LYS A 221 15.04 -22.27 37.27
CA LYS A 221 16.36 -22.93 37.26
C LYS A 221 17.28 -22.35 38.34
N LEU A 222 17.36 -21.03 38.44
CA LEU A 222 18.16 -20.33 39.44
C LEU A 222 17.71 -20.70 40.86
N LYS A 223 16.39 -20.71 41.10
CA LYS A 223 15.80 -21.10 42.39
C LYS A 223 16.11 -22.54 42.78
N VAL A 224 16.08 -23.48 41.83
CA VAL A 224 16.47 -24.88 42.08
C VAL A 224 17.97 -24.95 42.42
N ASN A 225 18.81 -24.27 41.65
CA ASN A 225 20.25 -24.20 41.89
C ASN A 225 20.56 -23.61 43.29
N GLN A 226 19.93 -22.49 43.64
CA GLN A 226 20.06 -21.87 44.97
C GLN A 226 19.63 -22.80 46.11
N LYS A 227 18.57 -23.59 45.93
CA LYS A 227 18.18 -24.61 46.92
C LYS A 227 19.25 -25.69 47.10
N GLN A 228 19.87 -26.14 46.01
CA GLN A 228 20.96 -27.12 46.06
C GLN A 228 22.20 -26.53 46.74
N LEU A 229 22.56 -25.28 46.42
CA LEU A 229 23.63 -24.55 47.10
C LEU A 229 23.39 -24.50 48.61
N VAL A 230 22.20 -24.06 49.05
CA VAL A 230 21.86 -24.00 50.48
C VAL A 230 22.00 -25.38 51.15
N SER A 231 21.49 -26.45 50.52
CA SER A 231 21.60 -27.81 51.06
C SER A 231 23.05 -28.31 51.16
N ILE A 232 23.88 -28.03 50.15
CA ILE A 232 25.31 -28.41 50.16
C ILE A 232 26.05 -27.63 51.23
N LYS A 233 25.75 -26.34 51.38
CA LYS A 233 26.36 -25.49 52.42
C LYS A 233 26.08 -26.01 53.82
N GLU A 234 24.83 -26.39 54.11
CA GLU A 234 24.44 -27.00 55.38
C GLU A 234 25.20 -28.32 55.59
N HIS A 235 25.23 -29.19 54.59
CA HIS A 235 25.94 -30.47 54.68
C HIS A 235 27.47 -30.32 54.86
N MET A 236 28.07 -29.34 54.19
CA MET A 236 29.49 -29.01 54.36
C MET A 236 29.78 -28.49 55.76
N ALA A 237 28.89 -27.67 56.35
CA ALA A 237 29.02 -27.18 57.70
C ALA A 237 28.99 -28.33 58.73
N ASP A 238 27.99 -29.21 58.63
CA ASP A 238 27.85 -30.39 59.49
C ASP A 238 29.07 -31.34 59.39
N THR A 239 29.54 -31.57 58.16
CA THR A 239 30.68 -32.45 57.90
C THR A 239 31.97 -31.83 58.40
N HIS A 240 32.14 -30.51 58.26
CA HIS A 240 33.29 -29.78 58.76
C HIS A 240 33.35 -29.76 60.30
N GLU A 241 32.22 -29.65 61.01
CA GLU A 241 32.18 -29.78 62.47
C GLU A 241 32.67 -31.17 62.93
N LYS A 242 32.18 -32.25 62.31
CA LYS A 242 32.63 -33.62 62.63
C LYS A 242 34.12 -33.83 62.38
N ILE A 243 34.66 -33.26 61.30
CA ILE A 243 36.10 -33.32 61.00
C ILE A 243 36.89 -32.62 62.11
N LYS A 244 36.46 -31.44 62.56
CA LYS A 244 37.11 -30.71 63.67
C LYS A 244 37.08 -31.50 64.97
N GLU A 245 35.97 -32.16 65.29
CA GLU A 245 35.87 -33.01 66.48
C GLU A 245 36.89 -34.16 66.44
N TRP A 246 37.02 -34.84 65.29
CA TRP A 246 37.95 -35.95 65.12
C TRP A 246 39.42 -35.50 64.97
N GLU A 247 39.65 -34.27 64.52
CA GLU A 247 40.99 -33.67 64.40
C GLU A 247 41.69 -33.59 65.75
N ASN A 248 40.95 -33.30 66.82
CA ASN A 248 41.46 -33.13 68.18
C ASN A 248 41.73 -34.44 68.95
N VAL A 249 41.58 -35.62 68.33
CA VAL A 249 41.78 -36.93 68.98
C VAL A 249 43.22 -37.43 68.75
N GLU A 250 44.02 -37.52 69.82
CA GLU A 250 45.46 -37.89 69.76
C GLU A 250 45.76 -39.32 69.27
N LYS A 251 44.84 -40.29 69.48
CA LYS A 251 44.97 -41.68 68.98
C LYS A 251 43.65 -42.14 68.39
N ARG A 252 43.64 -42.43 67.10
CA ARG A 252 42.47 -42.93 66.37
C ARG A 252 42.60 -44.42 66.12
N ASP A 253 41.52 -45.17 66.35
CA ASP A 253 41.43 -46.54 65.84
C ASP A 253 41.18 -46.53 64.31
N ILE A 254 41.24 -47.71 63.70
CA ILE A 254 41.09 -47.83 62.23
C ILE A 254 39.71 -47.38 61.73
N GLN A 255 38.68 -47.51 62.56
CA GLN A 255 37.31 -47.13 62.21
C GLN A 255 37.15 -45.61 62.20
N LEU A 256 37.69 -44.93 63.21
CA LEU A 256 37.70 -43.48 63.33
C LEU A 256 38.60 -42.83 62.26
N GLU A 257 39.76 -43.41 61.97
CA GLU A 257 40.64 -42.92 60.89
C GLU A 257 40.00 -43.08 59.51
N PHE A 258 39.26 -44.17 59.26
CA PHE A 258 38.47 -44.34 58.04
C PHE A 258 37.34 -43.30 57.95
N ALA A 259 36.58 -43.10 59.03
CA ALA A 259 35.49 -42.11 59.07
C ALA A 259 36.01 -40.68 58.81
N TYR A 260 37.14 -40.31 59.42
CA TYR A 260 37.81 -39.03 59.21
C TYR A 260 38.22 -38.82 57.74
N ARG A 261 38.89 -39.81 57.13
CA ARG A 261 39.30 -39.72 55.72
C ARG A 261 38.12 -39.73 54.76
N SER A 262 37.05 -40.46 55.08
CA SER A 262 35.81 -40.43 54.31
C SER A 262 35.18 -39.04 54.36
N ALA A 263 35.02 -38.45 55.53
CA ALA A 263 34.46 -37.10 55.67
C ALA A 263 35.30 -36.03 54.98
N LEU A 264 36.64 -36.15 54.99
CA LEU A 264 37.51 -35.26 54.21
C LEU A 264 37.29 -35.41 52.69
N ARG A 265 37.08 -36.63 52.20
CA ARG A 265 36.74 -36.88 50.79
C ARG A 265 35.36 -36.32 50.46
N ASP A 266 34.39 -36.54 51.32
CA ASP A 266 33.00 -36.09 51.13
C ASP A 266 32.95 -34.56 51.13
N LEU A 267 33.65 -33.89 52.06
CA LEU A 267 33.79 -32.43 52.09
C LEU A 267 34.43 -31.88 50.79
N ASN A 268 35.49 -32.51 50.29
CA ASN A 268 36.10 -32.13 49.01
C ASN A 268 35.15 -32.35 47.81
N SER A 269 34.32 -33.39 47.86
CA SER A 269 33.32 -33.65 46.83
C SER A 269 32.23 -32.57 46.83
N CYS A 270 31.72 -32.22 48.01
CA CYS A 270 30.73 -31.16 48.18
C CYS A 270 31.28 -29.77 47.78
N ALA A 271 32.55 -29.47 48.07
CA ALA A 271 33.18 -28.22 47.64
C ALA A 271 33.23 -28.10 46.11
N LYS A 272 33.57 -29.17 45.39
CA LYS A 272 33.55 -29.17 43.92
C LYS A 272 32.14 -28.99 43.36
N GLU A 273 31.15 -29.63 43.98
CA GLU A 273 29.75 -29.49 43.57
C GLU A 273 29.23 -28.06 43.84
N TRP A 274 29.63 -27.46 44.96
CA TRP A 274 29.35 -26.06 45.27
C TRP A 274 29.93 -25.11 44.22
N ASP A 275 31.21 -25.26 43.85
CA ASP A 275 31.86 -24.41 42.85
C ASP A 275 31.15 -24.51 41.49
N MET A 276 30.79 -25.73 41.08
CA MET A 276 30.02 -25.96 39.84
C MET A 276 28.64 -25.27 39.87
N LEU A 277 27.92 -25.38 40.98
CA LEU A 277 26.60 -24.75 41.14
C LEU A 277 26.70 -23.22 41.19
N GLN A 278 27.77 -22.66 41.77
CA GLN A 278 28.07 -21.22 41.75
C GLN A 278 28.31 -20.71 40.33
N GLU A 279 29.14 -21.40 39.54
CA GLU A 279 29.35 -21.05 38.12
C GLU A 279 28.03 -21.10 37.33
N GLN A 280 27.22 -22.13 37.54
CA GLN A 280 25.89 -22.23 36.92
C GLN A 280 24.95 -21.11 37.36
N SER A 281 25.02 -20.66 38.62
CA SER A 281 24.21 -19.55 39.13
C SER A 281 24.57 -18.26 38.40
N GLN A 282 25.87 -17.98 38.28
CA GLN A 282 26.37 -16.81 37.57
C GLN A 282 25.93 -16.81 36.09
N GLU A 283 26.06 -17.94 35.40
CA GLU A 283 25.64 -18.07 34.00
C GLU A 283 24.13 -17.79 33.81
N ILE A 284 23.30 -18.30 34.73
CA ILE A 284 21.85 -18.08 34.69
C ILE A 284 21.52 -16.59 34.95
N GLU A 285 22.20 -15.94 35.90
CA GLU A 285 22.01 -14.53 36.22
C GLU A 285 22.43 -13.60 35.07
N GLU A 286 23.54 -13.92 34.38
CA GLU A 286 23.98 -13.19 33.18
C GLU A 286 22.94 -13.27 32.06
N LYS A 287 22.41 -14.48 31.79
CA LYS A 287 21.34 -14.69 30.79
C LYS A 287 20.04 -13.99 31.18
N LEU A 288 19.70 -13.95 32.47
CA LEU A 288 18.53 -13.23 32.95
C LEU A 288 18.65 -11.73 32.66
N LYS A 289 19.82 -11.16 32.97
CA LYS A 289 20.11 -9.74 32.73
C LYS A 289 20.08 -9.37 31.25
N GLU A 290 20.57 -10.26 30.37
CA GLU A 290 20.50 -10.07 28.93
C GLU A 290 19.05 -10.01 28.42
N LEU A 291 18.21 -10.96 28.87
CA LEU A 291 16.79 -10.98 28.52
C LEU A 291 16.08 -9.74 29.04
N GLU A 292 16.26 -9.37 30.31
CA GLU A 292 15.63 -8.18 30.89
C GLU A 292 16.08 -6.87 30.21
N GLY A 293 17.29 -6.83 29.65
CA GLY A 293 17.82 -5.70 28.88
C GLY A 293 17.27 -5.57 27.45
N SER A 294 16.53 -6.57 26.95
CA SER A 294 16.06 -6.63 25.56
C SER A 294 14.58 -7.05 25.45
N PRO A 295 13.64 -6.30 26.05
CA PRO A 295 12.22 -6.63 25.97
C PRO A 295 11.69 -6.50 24.54
N PRO A 296 10.70 -7.33 24.15
CA PRO A 296 9.99 -7.16 22.89
C PRO A 296 9.15 -5.87 22.90
N SER A 297 8.66 -5.45 21.73
CA SER A 297 7.80 -4.27 21.61
C SER A 297 6.59 -4.33 22.56
N ASP A 298 6.26 -3.19 23.17
CA ASP A 298 5.13 -3.07 24.10
C ASP A 298 3.78 -3.09 23.37
N VAL A 299 3.72 -2.42 22.23
CA VAL A 299 2.52 -2.29 21.40
C VAL A 299 2.90 -2.47 19.93
N TYR A 300 1.92 -2.88 19.12
CA TYR A 300 2.07 -2.90 17.67
C TYR A 300 2.06 -1.47 17.10
N LEU A 301 1.02 -0.71 17.41
CA LEU A 301 0.88 0.70 17.07
C LEU A 301 0.42 1.48 18.31
N SER A 302 1.05 2.62 18.59
CA SER A 302 0.51 3.54 19.59
C SER A 302 -0.75 4.24 19.08
N SER A 303 -1.50 4.91 19.96
CA SER A 303 -2.69 5.69 19.55
C SER A 303 -2.35 6.78 18.53
N LYS A 304 -1.16 7.38 18.60
CA LYS A 304 -0.71 8.39 17.62
C LYS A 304 -0.36 7.75 16.29
N ASP A 305 0.31 6.59 16.29
CA ASP A 305 0.64 5.87 15.07
C ASP A 305 -0.65 5.40 14.36
N ARG A 306 -1.65 4.96 15.14
CA ARG A 306 -2.96 4.57 14.60
C ARG A 306 -3.68 5.73 13.92
N GLN A 307 -3.63 6.94 14.47
CA GLN A 307 -4.24 8.12 13.84
C GLN A 307 -3.58 8.49 12.51
N ILE A 308 -2.26 8.36 12.41
CA ILE A 308 -1.52 8.58 11.16
C ILE A 308 -1.90 7.47 10.15
N LEU A 309 -1.99 6.22 10.60
CA LEU A 309 -2.42 5.10 9.76
C LEU A 309 -3.85 5.31 9.22
N ASP A 310 -4.76 5.81 10.05
CA ASP A 310 -6.13 6.14 9.64
C ASP A 310 -6.16 7.25 8.57
N TRP A 311 -5.18 8.16 8.52
CA TRP A 311 -5.05 9.11 7.42
C TRP A 311 -4.72 8.41 6.10
N HIS A 312 -3.83 7.41 6.10
CA HIS A 312 -3.55 6.63 4.89
C HIS A 312 -4.77 5.81 4.44
N PHE A 313 -5.54 5.25 5.38
CA PHE A 313 -6.83 4.63 5.05
C PHE A 313 -7.81 5.64 4.45
N ALA A 314 -7.92 6.85 5.01
CA ALA A 314 -8.76 7.89 4.44
C ALA A 314 -8.30 8.33 3.05
N ASN A 315 -6.99 8.37 2.79
CA ASN A 315 -6.45 8.64 1.46
C ASN A 315 -6.81 7.53 0.46
N LEU A 316 -6.82 6.26 0.89
CA LEU A 316 -7.27 5.14 0.08
C LEU A 316 -8.79 5.18 -0.18
N GLU A 317 -9.59 5.57 0.82
CA GLU A 317 -11.03 5.81 0.66
C GLU A 317 -11.31 6.97 -0.29
N PHE A 318 -10.48 8.02 -0.25
CA PHE A 318 -10.54 9.13 -1.20
C PHE A 318 -10.27 8.66 -2.64
N ALA A 319 -9.22 7.87 -2.86
CA ALA A 319 -8.87 7.32 -4.17
C ALA A 319 -10.01 6.45 -4.75
N ASN A 320 -10.66 5.66 -3.89
CA ASN A 320 -11.75 4.76 -4.28
C ASN A 320 -13.15 5.40 -4.20
N ALA A 321 -13.26 6.63 -3.71
CA ALA A 321 -14.49 7.35 -3.46
C ALA A 321 -15.55 6.57 -2.64
N THR A 322 -15.11 5.68 -1.74
CA THR A 322 -16.00 4.84 -0.92
C THR A 322 -15.28 4.32 0.33
N PRO A 323 -15.99 4.01 1.43
CA PRO A 323 -15.37 3.40 2.60
C PRO A 323 -14.72 2.05 2.31
N LEU A 324 -13.62 1.72 3.00
CA LEU A 324 -12.90 0.44 2.77
C LEU A 324 -13.77 -0.80 3.06
N SER A 325 -14.80 -0.64 3.90
CA SER A 325 -15.78 -1.69 4.21
C SER A 325 -16.68 -2.11 3.04
N THR A 326 -16.73 -1.32 1.96
CA THR A 326 -17.50 -1.65 0.76
C THR A 326 -16.64 -2.19 -0.38
N LEU A 327 -15.33 -1.99 -0.32
CA LEU A 327 -14.39 -2.45 -1.35
C LEU A 327 -14.26 -3.97 -1.30
N SER A 328 -14.36 -4.61 -2.46
CA SER A 328 -14.12 -6.05 -2.60
C SER A 328 -12.66 -6.37 -2.29
N LEU A 329 -12.39 -7.23 -1.32
CA LEU A 329 -11.01 -7.62 -1.00
C LEU A 329 -10.25 -8.16 -2.24
N LYS A 330 -10.95 -8.89 -3.12
CA LYS A 330 -10.34 -9.59 -4.25
C LYS A 330 -10.14 -8.74 -5.51
N HIS A 331 -10.91 -7.66 -5.66
CA HIS A 331 -11.09 -7.01 -6.95
C HIS A 331 -11.06 -5.48 -6.88
N TRP A 332 -10.73 -4.89 -5.73
CA TRP A 332 -10.72 -3.43 -5.59
C TRP A 332 -9.59 -2.78 -6.41
N ASP A 333 -8.51 -3.51 -6.66
CA ASP A 333 -7.27 -3.13 -7.34
C ASP A 333 -7.12 -3.83 -8.71
N GLN A 334 -8.21 -4.35 -9.29
CA GLN A 334 -8.17 -5.14 -10.53
C GLN A 334 -7.69 -4.36 -11.77
N ASP A 335 -7.71 -3.02 -11.71
CA ASP A 335 -7.29 -2.13 -12.80
C ASP A 335 -5.88 -1.56 -12.64
N ASP A 336 -5.16 -1.89 -11.57
CA ASP A 336 -3.79 -1.44 -11.31
C ASP A 336 -2.81 -1.84 -12.42
N ASP A 337 -3.01 -3.01 -13.05
CA ASP A 337 -2.20 -3.49 -14.18
C ASP A 337 -2.26 -2.58 -15.41
N PHE A 338 -3.25 -1.68 -15.49
CA PHE A 338 -3.47 -0.76 -16.59
C PHE A 338 -3.09 0.69 -16.25
N GLU A 339 -2.37 0.93 -15.15
CA GLU A 339 -1.92 2.27 -14.78
C GLU A 339 -1.06 2.90 -15.90
N PHE A 340 -1.35 4.17 -16.21
CA PHE A 340 -0.57 4.93 -17.18
C PHE A 340 0.76 5.39 -16.59
N THR A 341 1.79 5.41 -17.43
CA THR A 341 3.12 5.85 -16.98
C THR A 341 3.27 7.38 -16.95
N GLY A 342 4.15 7.85 -16.07
CA GLY A 342 4.48 9.26 -15.91
C GLY A 342 3.81 9.93 -14.71
N ASN A 343 4.15 11.20 -14.46
CA ASN A 343 3.61 11.91 -13.31
C ASN A 343 2.13 12.24 -13.49
N HIS A 344 1.37 12.28 -12.39
CA HIS A 344 0.05 12.88 -12.39
C HIS A 344 0.13 14.41 -12.60
N LEU A 345 -0.83 14.94 -13.35
CA LEU A 345 -0.92 16.35 -13.71
C LEU A 345 -2.28 16.94 -13.35
N THR A 346 -2.35 18.25 -13.23
CA THR A 346 -3.60 19.03 -13.09
C THR A 346 -3.64 20.15 -14.13
N ASP A 347 -4.84 20.60 -14.50
CA ASP A 347 -5.06 21.69 -15.45
C ASP A 347 -5.58 22.94 -14.73
N TYR A 348 -4.77 24.00 -14.61
CA TYR A 348 -5.16 25.22 -13.91
C TYR A 348 -6.16 26.09 -14.70
N ALA A 349 -6.33 25.86 -16.00
CA ALA A 349 -7.36 26.52 -16.81
C ALA A 349 -8.70 25.74 -16.82
N SER A 350 -8.72 24.57 -16.19
CA SER A 350 -9.79 23.58 -16.04
C SER A 350 -10.15 22.76 -17.30
N PRO A 351 -10.54 21.48 -17.12
CA PRO A 351 -10.84 20.53 -18.18
C PRO A 351 -12.11 20.82 -19.00
N VAL A 352 -13.03 21.68 -18.53
CA VAL A 352 -14.22 22.06 -19.32
C VAL A 352 -13.91 23.29 -20.17
N ARG A 353 -13.44 23.05 -21.39
CA ARG A 353 -13.48 24.02 -22.50
C ARG A 353 -14.43 23.50 -23.57
N VAL A 354 -15.59 24.14 -23.72
CA VAL A 354 -16.56 23.77 -24.76
C VAL A 354 -16.23 24.58 -26.01
N TYR A 355 -15.73 23.91 -27.05
CA TYR A 355 -15.45 24.50 -28.36
C TYR A 355 -16.67 24.33 -29.27
N ARG A 356 -17.19 25.42 -29.83
CA ARG A 356 -18.33 25.42 -30.77
C ARG A 356 -17.90 25.92 -32.15
N GLY A 357 -17.73 25.01 -33.11
CA GLY A 357 -17.54 25.37 -34.54
C GLY A 357 -16.16 25.93 -34.91
N GLU A 358 -16.02 26.40 -36.15
CA GLU A 358 -14.77 26.93 -36.74
C GLU A 358 -14.27 28.24 -36.10
N GLU A 359 -15.01 28.79 -35.14
CA GLU A 359 -14.60 29.93 -34.33
C GLU A 359 -14.32 29.47 -32.89
N ASN A 360 -13.09 29.71 -32.43
CA ASN A 360 -12.65 29.48 -31.05
C ASN A 360 -13.39 30.41 -30.08
N ILE A 361 -14.63 30.08 -29.71
CA ILE A 361 -15.40 30.82 -28.71
C ILE A 361 -15.56 29.94 -27.47
N ILE A 362 -14.83 30.33 -26.41
CA ILE A 362 -14.97 29.81 -25.05
C ILE A 362 -16.31 30.30 -24.52
N TYR A 363 -17.26 29.38 -24.27
CA TYR A 363 -18.47 29.72 -23.55
C TYR A 363 -18.14 29.94 -22.08
N TYR A 364 -18.25 31.19 -21.63
CA TYR A 364 -18.39 31.54 -20.23
C TYR A 364 -19.89 31.52 -19.90
N PRO A 365 -20.41 30.53 -19.15
CA PRO A 365 -21.68 30.73 -18.49
C PRO A 365 -21.45 31.82 -17.43
N ALA A 366 -21.95 33.02 -17.73
CA ALA A 366 -22.16 34.05 -16.73
C ALA A 366 -23.18 33.52 -15.73
N TRP A 367 -22.78 33.44 -14.47
CA TRP A 367 -23.71 33.35 -13.34
C TRP A 367 -24.26 34.74 -13.04
#